data_AF-A3CWN1-F1
#
_entry.id   AF-A3CWN1-F1
#
_cell.length_a   1.000
_cell.length_b   1.000
_cell.length_c   1.000
_cell.angle_alpha   90.00
_cell.angle_beta   90.00
_cell.angle_gamma   90.00
#
_symmetry.space_group_name_H-M   'P 1'
#
loop_
_entity.id
_entity.type
_entity.pdbx_description
1 polymer ?
#
loop_
_entity_poly.entity_id
_entity_poly.type
_entity_poly.pdbx_seq_one_letter_code
_entity_poly.pdbx_strand_id
1 'polypeptide(L)'
;MAQELQKSEEPAREERNPTRITAEPGKQDMFVVREFDAPRELVFRAHTDPELFKQWIGPRGLTTRIDTFEPRNGGRWRYVQTDEEGNEYGFHGVNHDLTPPERIIQTFEFEGLPESGHVALDVAKFEELPGNRTKFTGQSVFLSVEDRDGMMESDMEAGTKDSYSRLDELLERLQK
;
A
#
# COMPACT_ATOMS: atom_id res chain seq x y z
N MET A 1 -19.51 37.48 32.98
CA MET A 1 -19.69 36.03 32.76
C MET A 1 -19.58 35.74 31.29
N ALA A 2 -18.49 35.09 30.88
CA ALA A 2 -18.41 34.17 29.75
C ALA A 2 -16.99 33.61 29.78
N GLN A 3 -16.84 32.40 30.33
CA GLN A 3 -15.59 31.64 30.29
C GLN A 3 -15.43 31.10 28.87
N GLU A 4 -14.31 31.43 28.23
CA GLU A 4 -13.87 30.76 27.01
C GLU A 4 -13.44 29.33 27.36
N LEU A 5 -14.16 28.36 26.81
CA LEU A 5 -13.83 26.96 26.86
C LEU A 5 -12.59 26.71 26.00
N GLN A 6 -11.43 26.60 26.64
CA GLN A 6 -10.26 25.96 26.06
C GLN A 6 -10.64 24.52 25.69
N LYS A 7 -10.74 24.23 24.39
CA LYS A 7 -10.71 22.86 23.90
C LYS A 7 -9.33 22.31 24.23
N SER A 8 -9.28 21.37 25.16
CA SER A 8 -8.12 20.53 25.39
C SER A 8 -7.91 19.65 24.16
N GLU A 9 -6.92 19.97 23.35
CA GLU A 9 -6.39 19.01 22.37
C GLU A 9 -5.68 17.91 23.16
N GLU A 10 -6.28 16.72 23.19
CA GLU A 10 -5.58 15.51 23.60
C GLU A 10 -4.37 15.31 22.65
N PRO A 11 -3.18 14.95 23.15
CA PRO A 11 -2.05 14.70 22.27
C PRO A 11 -2.40 13.52 21.37
N ALA A 12 -2.33 13.72 20.05
CA ALA A 12 -2.47 12.67 19.07
C ALA A 12 -1.54 11.52 19.47
N ARG A 13 -2.09 10.31 19.67
CA ARG A 13 -1.28 9.12 19.93
C ARG A 13 -0.27 9.00 18.80
N GLU A 14 1.00 9.08 19.14
CA GLU A 14 2.09 8.88 18.20
C GLU A 14 1.89 7.50 17.54
N GLU A 15 1.78 7.47 16.22
CA GLU A 15 1.51 6.24 15.48
C GLU A 15 2.68 5.27 15.70
N ARG A 16 2.42 4.14 16.38
CA ARG A 16 3.44 3.20 16.88
C ARG A 16 4.44 2.76 15.81
N ASN A 17 3.93 2.53 14.60
CA ASN A 17 4.72 2.35 13.41
C ASN A 17 4.21 3.46 12.47
N PRO A 18 4.99 4.46 12.05
CA PRO A 18 4.52 5.45 11.09
C PRO A 18 4.81 5.00 9.66
N THR A 19 3.95 5.37 8.71
CA THR A 19 4.24 5.19 7.27
C THR A 19 5.00 6.41 6.77
N ARG A 20 6.25 6.21 6.36
CA ARG A 20 7.10 7.27 5.79
C ARG A 20 7.10 7.16 4.29
N ILE A 21 6.63 8.19 3.61
CA ILE A 21 6.69 8.31 2.15
C ILE A 21 7.75 9.35 1.80
N THR A 22 8.55 9.09 0.79
CA THR A 22 9.59 10.01 0.32
C THR A 22 9.57 10.07 -1.20
N ALA A 23 9.43 11.27 -1.72
CA ALA A 23 9.43 11.59 -3.15
C ALA A 23 10.28 12.85 -3.34
N GLU A 24 11.55 12.68 -3.73
CA GLU A 24 12.45 13.83 -3.91
C GLU A 24 12.06 14.62 -5.18
N PRO A 25 12.05 15.96 -5.14
CA PRO A 25 11.74 16.77 -6.33
C PRO A 25 12.68 16.45 -7.50
N GLY A 26 12.12 16.33 -8.70
CA GLY A 26 12.89 16.06 -9.93
C GLY A 26 13.34 14.60 -10.10
N LYS A 27 12.88 13.67 -9.26
CA LYS A 27 13.09 12.22 -9.44
C LYS A 27 11.78 11.53 -9.85
N GLN A 28 11.90 10.45 -10.61
CA GLN A 28 10.77 9.62 -11.05
C GLN A 28 10.49 8.42 -10.13
N ASP A 29 11.12 8.36 -8.97
CA ASP A 29 10.90 7.31 -7.98
C ASP A 29 10.30 7.89 -6.69
N MET A 30 9.65 7.00 -5.93
CA MET A 30 9.23 7.25 -4.58
C MET A 30 9.47 6.01 -3.72
N PHE A 31 9.55 6.24 -2.41
CA PHE A 31 9.77 5.18 -1.43
C PHE A 31 8.70 5.24 -0.35
N VAL A 32 8.28 4.06 0.10
CA VAL A 32 7.42 3.87 1.25
C VAL A 32 8.12 2.96 2.24
N VAL A 33 8.33 3.43 3.47
CA VAL A 33 8.93 2.64 4.55
C VAL A 33 7.92 2.53 5.69
N ARG A 34 7.65 1.30 6.12
CA ARG A 34 6.71 0.98 7.21
C ARG A 34 7.23 -0.19 8.01
N GLU A 35 7.00 -0.18 9.32
CA GLU A 35 7.21 -1.35 10.19
C GLU A 35 5.87 -2.00 10.54
N PHE A 36 5.88 -3.32 10.70
CA PHE A 36 4.73 -4.12 11.10
C PHE A 36 5.07 -4.99 12.31
N ASP A 37 4.14 -5.09 13.26
CA ASP A 37 4.25 -5.95 14.44
C ASP A 37 3.85 -7.41 14.12
N ALA A 38 4.51 -7.99 13.12
CA ALA A 38 4.29 -9.35 12.64
C ALA A 38 5.54 -9.91 11.95
N PRO A 39 5.70 -11.26 11.89
CA PRO A 39 6.78 -11.90 11.13
C PRO A 39 6.65 -11.62 9.63
N ARG A 40 7.79 -11.52 8.94
CA ARG A 40 7.83 -11.18 7.50
C ARG A 40 7.10 -12.19 6.63
N GLU A 41 7.06 -13.46 7.06
CA GLU A 41 6.33 -14.53 6.40
C GLU A 41 4.82 -14.23 6.38
N LEU A 42 4.29 -13.65 7.46
CA LEU A 42 2.87 -13.29 7.56
C LEU A 42 2.56 -12.01 6.78
N VAL A 43 3.45 -11.01 6.84
CA VAL A 43 3.32 -9.78 6.05
C VAL A 43 3.39 -10.09 4.56
N PHE A 44 4.35 -10.91 4.13
CA PHE A 44 4.46 -11.39 2.75
C PHE A 44 3.21 -12.15 2.33
N ARG A 45 2.73 -13.08 3.17
CA ARG A 45 1.48 -13.82 2.90
C ARG A 45 0.29 -12.88 2.71
N ALA A 46 0.16 -11.82 3.52
CA ALA A 46 -0.91 -10.83 3.35
C ALA A 46 -0.83 -10.09 1.99
N HIS A 47 0.35 -9.99 1.39
CA HIS A 47 0.54 -9.42 0.05
C HIS A 47 0.28 -10.43 -1.09
N THR A 48 0.40 -11.74 -0.85
CA THR A 48 0.34 -12.75 -1.92
C THR A 48 -0.85 -13.70 -1.84
N ASP A 49 -1.59 -13.72 -0.73
CA ASP A 49 -2.81 -14.50 -0.57
C ASP A 49 -4.02 -13.61 -0.94
N PRO A 50 -4.76 -13.89 -2.02
CA PRO A 50 -5.83 -13.03 -2.51
C PRO A 50 -6.97 -12.84 -1.48
N GLU A 51 -7.20 -13.82 -0.62
CA GLU A 51 -8.23 -13.74 0.42
C GLU A 51 -7.82 -12.80 1.55
N LEU A 52 -6.52 -12.67 1.81
CA LEU A 52 -5.99 -11.70 2.76
C LEU A 52 -5.83 -10.32 2.11
N PHE A 53 -5.31 -10.27 0.89
CA PHE A 53 -5.01 -9.03 0.15
C PHE A 53 -6.22 -8.11 0.08
N LYS A 54 -7.38 -8.64 -0.33
CA LYS A 54 -8.63 -7.87 -0.47
C LYS A 54 -9.16 -7.26 0.83
N GLN A 55 -8.69 -7.71 2.00
CA GLN A 55 -9.16 -7.20 3.29
C GLN A 55 -8.48 -5.89 3.68
N TRP A 56 -7.23 -5.67 3.25
CA TRP A 56 -6.43 -4.54 3.69
C TRP A 56 -6.08 -3.53 2.59
N ILE A 57 -5.99 -3.96 1.33
CA ILE A 57 -5.63 -3.06 0.23
C ILE A 57 -6.75 -2.04 -0.04
N GLY A 58 -6.36 -0.77 -0.16
CA GLY A 58 -7.24 0.36 -0.45
C GLY A 58 -7.58 1.22 0.76
N PRO A 59 -7.83 2.52 0.55
CA PRO A 59 -8.27 3.44 1.60
C PRO A 59 -9.51 2.92 2.33
N ARG A 60 -9.74 3.42 3.54
CA ARG A 60 -10.99 3.11 4.26
C ARG A 60 -12.19 3.65 3.46
N GLY A 61 -13.30 2.94 3.53
CA GLY A 61 -14.51 3.24 2.73
C GLY A 61 -14.53 2.56 1.35
N LEU A 62 -13.41 2.02 0.87
CA LEU A 62 -13.38 1.27 -0.38
C LEU A 62 -13.45 -0.24 -0.12
N THR A 63 -14.16 -0.93 -1.02
CA THR A 63 -14.20 -2.39 -1.12
C THR A 63 -13.35 -2.86 -2.29
N THR A 64 -12.66 -4.00 -2.15
CA THR A 64 -11.77 -4.54 -3.18
C THR A 64 -12.31 -5.86 -3.72
N ARG A 65 -12.50 -5.94 -5.04
CA ARG A 65 -12.81 -7.16 -5.80
C ARG A 65 -11.56 -7.61 -6.56
N ILE A 66 -11.18 -8.88 -6.41
CA ILE A 66 -10.04 -9.47 -7.10
C ILE A 66 -10.54 -10.20 -8.36
N ASP A 67 -9.97 -9.85 -9.52
CA ASP A 67 -10.38 -10.41 -10.83
C ASP A 67 -9.39 -11.45 -11.31
N THR A 68 -8.11 -11.22 -11.06
CA THR A 68 -7.02 -12.13 -11.36
C THR A 68 -5.95 -11.94 -10.30
N PHE A 69 -5.37 -13.02 -9.79
CA PHE A 69 -4.31 -12.95 -8.80
C PHE A 69 -3.45 -14.21 -8.84
N GLU A 70 -2.31 -14.14 -9.52
CA GLU A 70 -1.41 -15.26 -9.69
C GLU A 70 -0.10 -14.98 -8.94
N PRO A 71 0.06 -15.43 -7.68
CA PRO A 71 1.24 -15.15 -6.85
C PRO A 71 2.41 -16.06 -7.23
N ARG A 72 2.90 -15.93 -8.46
CA ARG A 72 4.08 -16.61 -9.01
C ARG A 72 4.81 -15.70 -10.00
N ASN A 73 6.08 -15.99 -10.30
CA ASN A 73 6.82 -15.28 -11.35
C ASN A 73 6.08 -15.40 -12.69
N GLY A 74 5.99 -14.26 -13.40
CA GLY A 74 5.20 -14.11 -14.63
C GLY A 74 3.68 -14.17 -14.42
N GLY A 75 3.20 -14.22 -13.18
CA GLY A 75 1.78 -14.23 -12.86
C GLY A 75 1.14 -12.85 -13.04
N ARG A 76 -0.09 -12.82 -13.52
CA ARG A 76 -0.88 -11.60 -13.68
C ARG A 76 -1.66 -11.30 -12.41
N TRP A 77 -1.96 -10.02 -12.20
CA TRP A 77 -2.93 -9.59 -11.20
C TRP A 77 -3.80 -8.47 -11.75
N ARG A 78 -5.04 -8.41 -11.24
CA ARG A 78 -5.99 -7.34 -11.49
C ARG A 78 -7.00 -7.29 -10.36
N TYR A 79 -7.29 -6.10 -9.87
CA TYR A 79 -8.35 -5.86 -8.90
C TYR A 79 -9.07 -4.55 -9.20
N VAL A 80 -10.29 -4.43 -8.71
CA VAL A 80 -11.12 -3.23 -8.81
C VAL A 80 -11.51 -2.80 -7.41
N GLN A 81 -11.35 -1.52 -7.12
CA GLN A 81 -11.85 -0.91 -5.89
C GLN A 81 -13.12 -0.13 -6.18
N THR A 82 -14.09 -0.22 -5.27
CA THR A 82 -15.39 0.46 -5.41
C THR A 82 -15.66 1.29 -4.17
N ASP A 83 -16.01 2.56 -4.36
CA ASP A 83 -16.43 3.46 -3.27
C ASP A 83 -17.93 3.32 -2.95
N GLU A 84 -18.41 4.06 -1.94
CA GLU A 84 -19.81 4.01 -1.50
C GLU A 84 -20.81 4.56 -2.53
N GLU A 85 -20.33 5.38 -3.47
CA GLU A 85 -21.14 5.95 -4.55
C GLU A 85 -21.23 5.01 -5.76
N GLY A 86 -20.43 3.94 -5.78
CA GLY A 86 -20.38 2.95 -6.84
C GLY A 86 -19.38 3.28 -7.95
N ASN A 87 -18.49 4.26 -7.76
CA ASN A 87 -17.41 4.51 -8.72
C ASN A 87 -16.37 3.37 -8.62
N GLU A 88 -15.82 2.95 -9.75
CA GLU A 88 -14.86 1.85 -9.83
C GLU A 88 -13.47 2.34 -10.26
N TYR A 89 -12.44 1.82 -9.57
CA TYR A 89 -11.03 2.11 -9.80
C TYR A 89 -10.29 0.81 -10.08
N GLY A 90 -9.94 0.56 -11.35
CA GLY A 90 -9.28 -0.68 -11.79
C GLY A 90 -7.76 -0.56 -11.79
N PHE A 91 -7.08 -1.60 -11.31
CA PHE A 91 -5.62 -1.69 -11.28
C PHE A 91 -5.17 -3.05 -11.77
N HIS A 92 -4.08 -3.09 -12.53
CA HIS A 92 -3.51 -4.36 -12.99
C HIS A 92 -1.99 -4.33 -13.14
N GLY A 93 -1.41 -5.53 -13.28
CA GLY A 93 0.01 -5.69 -13.51
C GLY A 93 0.45 -7.14 -13.65
N VAL A 94 1.78 -7.32 -13.65
CA VAL A 94 2.44 -8.62 -13.72
C VAL A 94 3.56 -8.72 -12.69
N ASN A 95 3.64 -9.88 -12.04
CA ASN A 95 4.71 -10.23 -11.12
C ASN A 95 5.96 -10.59 -11.92
N HIS A 96 6.96 -9.72 -11.91
CA HIS A 96 8.28 -10.04 -12.45
C HIS A 96 9.00 -11.06 -11.58
N ASP A 97 9.00 -10.84 -10.27
CA ASP A 97 9.61 -11.72 -9.28
C ASP A 97 8.78 -11.80 -8.00
N LEU A 98 8.63 -13.01 -7.47
CA LEU A 98 8.05 -13.31 -6.17
C LEU A 98 8.96 -14.31 -5.48
N THR A 99 9.76 -13.81 -4.53
CA THR A 99 10.72 -14.60 -3.75
C THR A 99 10.28 -14.59 -2.28
N PRO A 100 9.50 -15.58 -1.81
CA PRO A 100 9.02 -15.60 -0.43
C PRO A 100 10.14 -15.90 0.58
N PRO A 101 10.15 -15.25 1.76
CA PRO A 101 9.35 -14.09 2.16
C PRO A 101 10.08 -12.76 1.90
N GLU A 102 11.07 -12.73 1.00
CA GLU A 102 12.06 -11.65 0.89
C GLU A 102 11.58 -10.46 0.04
N ARG A 103 10.96 -10.72 -1.12
CA ARG A 103 10.75 -9.69 -2.15
C ARG A 103 9.57 -9.96 -3.08
N ILE A 104 8.91 -8.88 -3.50
CA ILE A 104 7.98 -8.82 -4.64
C ILE A 104 8.48 -7.76 -5.62
N ILE A 105 8.54 -8.08 -6.91
CA ILE A 105 8.72 -7.13 -8.00
C ILE A 105 7.57 -7.29 -8.98
N GLN A 106 6.86 -6.20 -9.26
CA GLN A 106 5.70 -6.21 -10.14
C GLN A 106 5.55 -4.91 -10.90
N THR A 107 4.89 -4.94 -12.05
CA THR A 107 4.38 -3.72 -12.68
C THR A 107 3.08 -3.31 -12.02
N PHE A 108 2.72 -2.03 -12.11
CA PHE A 108 1.46 -1.46 -11.63
C PHE A 108 0.94 -0.46 -12.67
N GLU A 109 -0.34 -0.54 -13.01
CA GLU A 109 -1.03 0.42 -13.88
C GLU A 109 -2.44 0.69 -13.36
N PHE A 110 -2.81 1.97 -13.30
CA PHE A 110 -4.16 2.42 -13.02
C PHE A 110 -4.94 2.59 -14.33
N GLU A 111 -6.09 1.92 -14.44
CA GLU A 111 -6.89 1.87 -15.66
C GLU A 111 -7.75 3.11 -15.90
N GLY A 112 -7.87 4.01 -14.91
CA GLY A 112 -8.72 5.20 -14.99
C GLY A 112 -8.06 6.44 -15.58
N LEU A 113 -6.79 6.36 -16.00
CA LEU A 113 -6.15 7.48 -16.70
C LEU A 113 -6.69 7.62 -18.14
N PRO A 114 -6.77 8.85 -18.69
CA PRO A 114 -7.26 9.07 -20.06
C PRO A 114 -6.42 8.38 -21.14
N GLU A 115 -5.12 8.28 -20.91
CA GLU A 115 -4.15 7.60 -21.77
C GLU A 115 -3.65 6.35 -21.06
N SER A 116 -3.47 5.26 -21.80
CA SER A 116 -2.88 4.02 -21.28
C SER A 116 -1.36 4.06 -21.32
N GLY A 117 -0.71 3.20 -20.54
CA GLY A 117 0.74 3.00 -20.62
C GLY A 117 1.52 3.80 -19.58
N HIS A 118 0.85 4.46 -18.63
CA HIS A 118 1.47 5.04 -17.44
C HIS A 118 1.77 3.95 -16.41
N VAL A 119 2.76 3.12 -16.70
CA VAL A 119 3.14 1.96 -15.89
C VAL A 119 4.22 2.34 -14.87
N ALA A 120 4.08 1.86 -13.64
CA ALA A 120 5.15 1.89 -12.64
C ALA A 120 5.75 0.50 -12.41
N LEU A 121 7.02 0.45 -12.01
CA LEU A 121 7.68 -0.74 -11.48
C LEU A 121 7.75 -0.64 -9.96
N ASP A 122 7.09 -1.57 -9.27
CA ASP A 122 7.10 -1.69 -7.82
C ASP A 122 8.07 -2.78 -7.35
N VAL A 123 8.86 -2.44 -6.34
CA VAL A 123 9.76 -3.34 -5.62
C VAL A 123 9.44 -3.27 -4.14
N ALA A 124 8.88 -4.34 -3.59
CA ALA A 124 8.66 -4.49 -2.15
C ALA A 124 9.68 -5.44 -1.54
N LYS A 125 10.32 -5.02 -0.44
CA LYS A 125 11.25 -5.81 0.37
C LYS A 125 10.72 -5.97 1.78
N PHE A 126 10.91 -7.17 2.33
CA PHE A 126 10.46 -7.53 3.68
C PHE A 126 11.67 -7.98 4.49
N GLU A 127 12.12 -7.12 5.39
CA GLU A 127 13.29 -7.34 6.23
C GLU A 127 12.85 -7.72 7.64
N GLU A 128 13.45 -8.75 8.22
CA GLU A 128 13.20 -9.13 9.61
C GLU A 128 13.77 -8.07 10.56
N LEU A 129 13.00 -7.74 11.60
CA LEU A 129 13.41 -6.90 12.71
C LEU A 129 13.36 -7.69 14.04
N PRO A 130 14.15 -7.29 15.05
CA PRO A 130 14.06 -7.89 16.39
C PRO A 130 12.64 -7.88 16.94
N GLY A 131 12.29 -8.93 17.68
CA GLY A 131 10.96 -9.09 18.27
C GLY A 131 9.91 -9.63 17.32
N ASN A 132 10.32 -10.37 16.27
CA ASN A 132 9.42 -10.95 15.27
C ASN A 132 8.60 -9.89 14.52
N ARG A 133 9.24 -8.76 14.22
CA ARG A 133 8.67 -7.62 13.51
C ARG A 133 9.21 -7.59 12.08
N THR A 134 8.59 -6.78 11.23
CA THR A 134 8.99 -6.65 9.83
C THR A 134 9.21 -5.19 9.48
N LYS A 135 10.29 -4.88 8.76
CA LYS A 135 10.42 -3.63 8.01
C LYS A 135 10.05 -3.90 6.56
N PHE A 136 9.02 -3.21 6.11
CA PHE A 136 8.64 -3.13 4.72
C PHE A 136 9.30 -1.91 4.06
N THR A 137 9.91 -2.12 2.91
CA THR A 137 10.38 -1.04 2.04
C THR A 137 9.81 -1.25 0.64
N GLY A 138 8.89 -0.38 0.23
CA GLY A 138 8.38 -0.27 -1.12
C GLY A 138 9.12 0.81 -1.89
N GLN A 139 9.49 0.52 -3.13
CA GLN A 139 9.98 1.48 -4.11
C GLN A 139 9.09 1.40 -5.33
N SER A 140 8.59 2.55 -5.79
CA SER A 140 7.85 2.67 -7.05
C SER A 140 8.66 3.55 -8.00
N VAL A 141 8.93 3.03 -9.20
CA VAL A 141 9.65 3.75 -10.27
C VAL A 141 8.69 3.99 -11.43
N PHE A 142 8.44 5.26 -11.72
CA PHE A 142 7.49 5.70 -12.75
C PHE A 142 8.22 5.93 -14.08
N LEU A 143 7.46 6.07 -15.17
CA LEU A 143 8.02 6.38 -16.49
C LEU A 143 8.58 7.79 -16.59
N SER A 144 8.02 8.73 -15.84
CA SER A 144 8.39 10.14 -15.85
C SER A 144 8.32 10.77 -14.46
N VAL A 145 8.90 11.95 -14.29
CA VAL A 145 8.78 12.73 -13.05
C VAL A 145 7.33 13.19 -12.90
N GLU A 146 6.70 13.56 -14.02
CA GLU A 146 5.32 14.02 -14.10
C GLU A 146 4.33 12.94 -13.63
N ASP A 147 4.53 11.67 -14.01
CA ASP A 147 3.71 10.56 -13.53
C ASP A 147 3.85 10.34 -12.02
N ARG A 148 5.09 10.43 -11.51
CA ARG A 148 5.37 10.31 -10.08
C ARG A 148 4.71 11.45 -9.31
N ASP A 149 4.86 12.67 -9.79
CA ASP A 149 4.29 13.86 -9.17
C ASP A 149 2.75 13.82 -9.21
N GLY A 150 2.14 13.40 -10.33
CA GLY A 150 0.70 13.18 -10.42
C GLY A 150 0.18 12.12 -9.45
N MET A 151 0.93 11.04 -9.20
CA MET A 151 0.61 10.07 -8.14
C MET A 151 0.65 10.72 -6.75
N MET A 152 1.64 11.58 -6.47
CA MET A 152 1.77 12.26 -5.17
C MET A 152 0.72 13.35 -4.95
N GLU A 153 0.23 13.98 -6.02
CA GLU A 153 -0.85 14.99 -5.97
C GLU A 153 -2.25 14.36 -5.78
N SER A 154 -2.37 13.05 -6.01
CA SER A 154 -3.56 12.27 -5.67
C SER A 154 -3.65 11.98 -4.17
N ASP A 155 -4.75 11.37 -3.72
CA ASP A 155 -4.93 10.92 -2.33
C ASP A 155 -4.09 9.68 -1.95
N MET A 156 -3.08 9.32 -2.77
CA MET A 156 -2.25 8.12 -2.58
C MET A 156 -1.57 8.09 -1.21
N GLU A 157 -1.05 9.20 -0.68
CA GLU A 157 -0.38 9.20 0.63
C GLU A 157 -1.36 8.81 1.76
N ALA A 158 -2.54 9.41 1.76
CA ALA A 158 -3.59 9.09 2.73
C ALA A 158 -4.08 7.65 2.54
N GLY A 159 -4.33 7.23 1.30
CA GLY A 159 -4.78 5.87 0.99
C GLY A 159 -3.77 4.79 1.35
N THR A 160 -2.48 5.06 1.21
CA THR A 160 -1.39 4.14 1.62
C THR A 160 -1.34 4.01 3.14
N LYS A 161 -1.45 5.13 3.88
CA LYS A 161 -1.52 5.12 5.35
C LYS A 161 -2.72 4.31 5.84
N ASP A 162 -3.88 4.53 5.25
CA ASP A 162 -5.10 3.78 5.56
C ASP A 162 -4.96 2.29 5.28
N SER A 163 -4.44 1.93 4.10
CA SER A 163 -4.24 0.53 3.71
C SER A 163 -3.32 -0.20 4.70
N TYR A 164 -2.23 0.42 5.14
CA TYR A 164 -1.34 -0.18 6.13
C TYR A 164 -1.89 -0.19 7.54
N SER A 165 -2.73 0.77 7.93
CA SER A 165 -3.50 0.69 9.17
C SER A 165 -4.47 -0.50 9.16
N ARG A 166 -5.15 -0.76 8.02
CA ARG A 166 -5.98 -1.96 7.85
C ARG A 166 -5.15 -3.25 7.88
N LEU A 167 -3.93 -3.20 7.36
CA LEU A 167 -3.00 -4.34 7.42
C LEU A 167 -2.56 -4.63 8.86
N ASP A 168 -2.28 -3.61 9.69
CA ASP A 168 -2.00 -3.80 11.12
C ASP A 168 -3.13 -4.56 11.82
N GLU A 169 -4.39 -4.15 11.60
CA GLU A 169 -5.57 -4.83 12.16
C GLU A 169 -5.69 -6.28 11.68
N LEU A 170 -5.43 -6.54 10.40
CA LEU A 170 -5.44 -7.88 9.83
C LEU A 170 -4.36 -8.76 10.47
N LEU A 171 -3.13 -8.26 10.57
CA LEU A 171 -2.00 -8.98 11.13
C LEU A 171 -2.20 -9.27 12.62
N GLU A 172 -2.80 -8.35 13.39
CA GLU A 172 -3.15 -8.60 14.79
C GLU A 172 -4.16 -9.75 14.92
N ARG A 173 -5.17 -9.81 14.04
CA ARG A 173 -6.17 -10.90 14.04
C ARG A 173 -5.57 -12.25 13.66
N LEU A 174 -4.64 -12.30 12.71
CA LEU A 174 -4.02 -13.53 12.23
C LEU A 174 -3.02 -14.16 13.21
N GLN A 175 -2.57 -13.40 14.21
CA GLN A 175 -1.61 -13.83 15.23
C GLN A 175 -2.26 -14.26 16.56
N LYS A 176 -3.59 -14.17 16.66
CA LYS A 176 -4.38 -14.66 17.80
C LYS A 176 -4.73 -16.13 17.62
#